data_AF-A0A2H0CS97-F1
#
_entry.id   AF-A0A2H0CS97-F1
#
_cell.length_a   1.000
_cell.length_b   1.000
_cell.length_c   1.000
_cell.angle_alpha   90.00
_cell.angle_beta   90.00
_cell.angle_gamma   90.00
#
_symmetry.space_group_name_H-M   'P 1'
#
loop_
_entity.id
_entity.type
_entity.pdbx_description
1 polymer ?
#
loop_
_entity_poly.entity_id
_entity_poly.type
_entity_poly.pdbx_seq_one_letter_code
_entity_poly.pdbx_strand_id
1 'polypeptide(L)'
;MSKKRVSTIALAVLVCLIVGGVYVGTKPKAQPVAPATGFLIETRPIMSDASFTGQVAEAYRIAGEIPKVIDSLFCYCYCKKNHGHKTLLTCYTNKHGSKCDVCMGEVFYAYELYNQGKTLDEIVIAVDKKFYRPYSRT
;
A
#
# COMPACT_ATOMS: atom_id res chain seq x y z
N MET A 1 -18.02 -2.90 48.21
CA MET A 1 -16.67 -2.92 47.60
C MET A 1 -15.87 -1.73 48.15
N SER A 2 -14.69 -1.93 48.75
CA SER A 2 -13.94 -0.85 49.41
C SER A 2 -13.42 0.18 48.39
N LYS A 3 -13.50 1.47 48.72
CA LYS A 3 -12.99 2.60 47.90
C LYS A 3 -11.54 2.38 47.44
N LYS A 4 -10.72 1.72 48.27
CA LYS A 4 -9.34 1.34 47.95
C LYS A 4 -9.27 0.32 46.80
N ARG A 5 -10.14 -0.70 46.80
CA ARG A 5 -10.20 -1.72 45.73
C ARG A 5 -10.64 -1.12 44.38
N VAL A 6 -11.58 -0.17 44.39
CA VAL A 6 -12.03 0.52 43.16
C VAL A 6 -10.90 1.38 42.58
N SER A 7 -10.15 2.08 43.42
CA SER A 7 -9.00 2.90 43.00
C SER A 7 -7.87 2.06 42.39
N THR A 8 -7.58 0.89 42.96
CA THR A 8 -6.54 -0.01 42.44
C THR A 8 -6.92 -0.59 41.08
N ILE A 9 -8.19 -0.97 40.90
CA ILE A 9 -8.69 -1.50 39.61
C ILE A 9 -8.64 -0.41 38.53
N ALA A 10 -9.07 0.82 38.84
CA ALA A 10 -9.03 1.93 37.88
C ALA A 10 -7.59 2.24 37.42
N LEU A 11 -6.63 2.23 38.36
CA LEU A 11 -5.23 2.47 38.03
C LEU A 11 -4.66 1.36 37.14
N ALA A 12 -4.97 0.10 37.43
CA ALA A 12 -4.52 -1.04 36.64
C ALA A 12 -5.07 -1.00 35.20
N VAL A 13 -6.35 -0.65 35.03
CA VAL A 13 -6.97 -0.49 33.71
C VAL A 13 -6.30 0.65 32.93
N LEU A 14 -6.05 1.79 33.57
CA LEU A 14 -5.38 2.92 32.94
C LEU A 14 -3.98 2.54 32.44
N VAL A 15 -3.20 1.83 33.27
CA VAL A 15 -1.86 1.35 32.90
C VAL A 15 -1.94 0.38 31.73
N CYS A 16 -2.87 -0.58 31.74
CA CYS A 16 -3.05 -1.51 30.63
C CYS A 16 -3.41 -0.79 29.31
N LEU A 17 -4.25 0.24 29.36
CA LEU A 17 -4.62 1.03 28.19
C LEU A 17 -3.42 1.81 27.64
N ILE A 18 -2.63 2.44 28.51
CA ILE A 18 -1.42 3.18 28.10
C ILE A 18 -0.40 2.22 27.49
N VAL A 19 -0.10 1.10 28.15
CA VAL A 19 0.86 0.10 27.66
C VAL A 19 0.39 -0.51 26.33
N GLY A 20 -0.91 -0.83 26.22
CA GLY A 20 -1.49 -1.32 24.97
C GLY A 20 -1.39 -0.30 23.84
N GLY A 21 -1.69 0.97 24.11
CA GLY A 21 -1.57 2.07 23.15
C GLY A 21 -0.13 2.28 22.68
N VAL A 22 0.83 2.31 23.61
CA VAL A 22 2.26 2.42 23.29
C VAL A 22 2.72 1.24 22.46
N TYR A 23 2.39 0.01 22.86
CA TYR A 23 2.77 -1.20 22.13
C TYR A 23 2.26 -1.19 20.69
N VAL A 24 1.01 -0.78 20.46
CA VAL A 24 0.46 -0.65 19.10
C VAL A 24 1.18 0.44 18.31
N GLY A 25 1.48 1.59 18.94
CA GLY A 25 2.16 2.71 18.29
C GLY A 25 3.64 2.47 17.97
N THR A 26 4.33 1.62 18.73
CA THR A 26 5.77 1.36 18.57
C THR A 26 6.09 0.06 17.84
N LYS A 27 5.10 -0.72 17.38
CA LYS A 27 5.38 -1.93 16.60
C LYS A 27 6.17 -1.57 15.35
N PRO A 28 7.36 -2.17 15.13
CA PRO A 28 8.11 -1.96 13.89
C PRO A 28 7.22 -2.35 12.71
N LYS A 29 7.14 -1.48 11.69
CA LYS A 29 6.57 -1.87 10.41
C LYS A 29 7.34 -3.09 9.92
N ALA A 30 6.63 -4.19 9.67
CA ALA A 30 7.26 -5.40 9.20
C ALA A 30 7.93 -5.10 7.86
N GLN A 31 9.26 -5.23 7.82
CA GLN A 31 9.99 -5.16 6.55
C GLN A 31 9.66 -6.44 5.77
N PRO A 32 9.33 -6.34 4.47
CA PRO A 32 9.04 -7.52 3.66
C PRO A 32 10.17 -8.54 3.78
N VAL A 33 9.82 -9.78 4.09
CA VAL A 33 10.79 -10.88 4.31
C VAL A 33 11.60 -11.16 3.04
N ALA A 34 11.05 -10.82 1.87
CA ALA A 34 11.76 -10.77 0.61
C ALA A 34 11.75 -9.31 0.10
N PRO A 35 12.85 -8.54 0.25
CA PRO A 35 12.94 -7.24 -0.39
C PRO A 35 12.86 -7.44 -1.90
N ALA A 36 12.14 -6.56 -2.59
CA ALA A 36 12.24 -6.47 -4.04
C ALA A 36 13.68 -6.05 -4.39
N THR A 37 14.51 -7.02 -4.74
CA THR A 37 15.90 -6.80 -5.15
C THR A 37 15.95 -6.60 -6.66
N GLY A 38 16.85 -5.75 -7.14
CA GLY A 38 16.94 -5.39 -8.56
C GLY A 38 16.61 -3.93 -8.89
N PHE A 39 16.79 -3.60 -10.16
CA PHE A 39 16.48 -2.31 -10.76
C PHE A 39 15.01 -2.23 -11.15
N LEU A 40 14.48 -1.00 -11.20
CA LEU A 40 13.13 -0.76 -11.70
C LEU A 40 13.07 -0.99 -13.22
N ILE A 41 12.00 -1.62 -13.69
CA ILE A 41 11.56 -1.72 -15.08
C ILE A 41 11.10 -0.33 -15.58
N GLU A 42 10.39 0.42 -14.75
CA GLU A 42 10.05 1.81 -15.00
C GLU A 42 11.15 2.75 -14.48
N THR A 43 11.81 3.44 -15.39
CA THR A 43 12.96 4.31 -15.09
C THR A 43 12.60 5.79 -15.06
N ARG A 44 11.39 6.16 -15.50
CA ARG A 44 10.92 7.55 -15.42
C ARG A 44 10.61 7.95 -13.99
N PRO A 45 10.78 9.24 -13.64
CA PRO A 45 10.40 9.73 -12.32
C PRO A 45 8.89 9.57 -12.10
N ILE A 46 8.54 9.22 -10.87
CA ILE A 46 7.16 9.23 -10.39
C ILE A 46 6.71 10.69 -10.29
N MET A 47 5.49 10.98 -10.72
CA MET A 47 4.93 12.32 -10.62
C MET A 47 4.70 12.67 -9.15
N SER A 48 5.05 13.89 -8.74
CA SER A 48 4.88 14.31 -7.34
C SER A 48 3.40 14.33 -6.93
N ASP A 49 3.15 13.74 -5.76
CA ASP A 49 1.86 13.72 -5.06
C ASP A 49 1.32 15.12 -4.74
N ALA A 50 2.20 16.12 -4.58
CA ALA A 50 1.85 17.51 -4.35
C ALA A 50 1.00 18.13 -5.48
N SER A 51 0.94 17.49 -6.65
CA SER A 51 0.06 17.91 -7.76
C SER A 51 -1.39 17.45 -7.61
N PHE A 52 -1.72 16.72 -6.54
CA PHE A 52 -3.01 16.07 -6.35
C PHE A 52 -3.54 16.29 -4.93
N THR A 53 -4.76 15.82 -4.67
CA THR A 53 -5.41 15.90 -3.36
C THR A 53 -6.10 14.59 -3.00
N GLY A 54 -6.35 14.38 -1.70
CA GLY A 54 -7.11 13.24 -1.21
C GLY A 54 -6.49 11.90 -1.59
N GLN A 55 -7.33 10.92 -1.95
CA GLN A 55 -6.89 9.57 -2.31
C GLN A 55 -5.92 9.57 -3.49
N VAL A 56 -6.05 10.50 -4.44
CA VAL A 56 -5.12 10.57 -5.56
C VAL A 56 -3.71 10.91 -5.08
N ALA A 57 -3.55 11.96 -4.26
CA ALA A 57 -2.24 12.30 -3.68
C ALA A 57 -1.64 11.11 -2.92
N GLU A 58 -2.46 10.43 -2.13
CA GLU A 58 -2.04 9.26 -1.38
C GLU A 58 -1.54 8.13 -2.27
N ALA A 59 -2.21 7.85 -3.40
CA ALA A 59 -1.78 6.81 -4.33
C ALA A 59 -0.40 7.12 -4.96
N TYR A 60 -0.15 8.38 -5.35
CA TYR A 60 1.16 8.79 -5.89
C TYR A 60 2.25 8.75 -4.81
N ARG A 61 1.92 9.16 -3.59
CA ARG A 61 2.81 9.10 -2.43
C ARG A 61 3.24 7.65 -2.13
N ILE A 62 2.28 6.73 -2.10
CA ILE A 62 2.53 5.29 -1.90
C ILE A 62 3.39 4.72 -3.04
N ALA A 63 3.08 5.06 -4.29
CA ALA A 63 3.88 4.61 -5.43
C ALA A 63 5.35 5.04 -5.30
N GLY A 64 5.61 6.22 -4.73
CA GLY A 64 6.96 6.71 -4.37
C GLY A 64 7.58 6.05 -3.14
N GLU A 65 6.78 5.60 -2.17
CA GLU A 65 7.25 4.94 -0.94
C GLU A 65 7.70 3.49 -1.20
N ILE A 66 6.94 2.75 -2.01
CA ILE A 66 7.20 1.32 -2.31
C ILE A 66 7.37 1.04 -3.82
N PRO A 67 8.21 1.80 -4.54
CA PRO A 67 8.24 1.78 -6.01
C PRO A 67 8.54 0.40 -6.58
N LYS A 68 9.44 -0.35 -5.94
CA LYS A 68 9.80 -1.69 -6.41
C LYS A 68 8.65 -2.71 -6.29
N VAL A 69 7.82 -2.59 -5.26
CA VAL A 69 6.62 -3.44 -5.12
C VAL A 69 5.65 -3.08 -6.24
N ILE A 70 5.35 -1.80 -6.40
CA ILE A 70 4.40 -1.33 -7.42
C ILE A 70 4.91 -1.63 -8.85
N ASP A 71 6.21 -1.58 -9.09
CA ASP A 71 6.79 -1.92 -10.39
C ASP A 71 6.81 -3.42 -10.70
N SER A 72 6.66 -4.27 -9.67
CA SER A 72 6.52 -5.72 -9.85
C SER A 72 5.08 -6.13 -10.19
N LEU A 73 4.11 -5.22 -10.09
CA LEU A 73 2.69 -5.51 -10.32
C LEU A 73 2.29 -5.25 -11.77
N PHE A 74 1.47 -6.15 -12.30
CA PHE A 74 0.70 -5.88 -13.51
C PHE A 74 -0.42 -4.86 -13.20
N CYS A 75 -0.79 -4.02 -14.17
CA CYS A 75 -1.99 -3.18 -14.07
C CYS A 75 -3.18 -3.84 -14.76
N TYR A 76 -4.15 -4.30 -13.98
CA TYR A 76 -5.42 -4.88 -14.46
C TYR A 76 -6.42 -3.85 -15.00
N CYS A 77 -6.00 -2.59 -15.07
CA CYS A 77 -6.57 -1.59 -15.96
C CYS A 77 -6.29 -1.90 -17.44
N TYR A 78 -5.32 -2.78 -17.75
CA TYR A 78 -4.90 -3.18 -19.10
C TYR A 78 -4.33 -2.06 -19.98
N CYS A 79 -3.94 -0.92 -19.39
CA CYS A 79 -3.41 0.24 -20.12
C CYS A 79 -2.10 -0.06 -20.87
N LYS A 80 -1.39 -1.14 -20.51
CA LYS A 80 -0.23 -1.67 -21.26
C LYS A 80 -0.53 -1.92 -22.74
N LYS A 81 -1.77 -2.28 -23.08
CA LYS A 81 -2.15 -2.58 -24.47
C LYS A 81 -2.26 -1.34 -25.37
N ASN A 82 -2.75 -0.22 -24.83
CA ASN A 82 -3.13 0.94 -25.64
C ASN A 82 -2.37 2.24 -25.28
N HIS A 83 -1.69 2.29 -24.12
CA HIS A 83 -1.02 3.49 -23.61
C HIS A 83 0.51 3.32 -23.44
N GLY A 84 1.07 2.18 -23.84
CA GLY A 84 2.52 1.92 -23.74
C GLY A 84 3.04 1.77 -22.31
N HIS A 85 2.16 1.48 -21.34
CA HIS A 85 2.54 1.27 -19.95
C HIS A 85 3.21 -0.10 -19.75
N LYS A 86 4.16 -0.23 -18.82
CA LYS A 86 4.94 -1.48 -18.63
C LYS A 86 4.42 -2.31 -17.46
N THR A 87 4.23 -1.63 -16.33
CA THR A 87 3.90 -2.12 -14.99
C THR A 87 2.88 -1.17 -14.36
N LEU A 88 2.37 -1.48 -13.17
CA LEU A 88 1.51 -0.57 -12.41
C LEU A 88 2.23 0.76 -12.10
N LEU A 89 3.55 0.72 -11.82
CA LEU A 89 4.32 1.93 -11.51
C LEU A 89 4.32 2.94 -12.66
N THR A 90 4.30 2.45 -13.92
CA THR A 90 4.21 3.34 -15.09
C THR A 90 3.00 4.29 -15.01
N CYS A 91 1.87 3.85 -14.46
CA CYS A 91 0.66 4.68 -14.33
C CYS A 91 0.87 5.93 -13.45
N TYR A 92 1.88 5.91 -12.58
CA TYR A 92 2.21 6.98 -11.64
C TYR A 92 3.35 7.87 -12.12
N THR A 93 3.93 7.60 -13.30
CA THR A 93 4.91 8.51 -13.96
C THR A 93 4.24 9.64 -14.74
N ASN A 94 2.91 9.60 -14.87
CA ASN A 94 2.08 10.60 -15.51
C ASN A 94 0.73 10.71 -14.79
N LYS A 95 -0.24 11.44 -15.35
CA LYS A 95 -1.58 11.64 -14.74
C LYS A 95 -2.55 10.46 -14.90
N HIS A 96 -2.15 9.32 -15.47
CA HIS A 96 -3.08 8.20 -15.71
C HIS A 96 -3.62 7.64 -14.39
N GLY A 97 -2.75 7.39 -13.40
CA GLY A 97 -3.14 6.88 -12.09
C GLY A 97 -4.21 7.73 -11.42
N SER A 98 -4.17 9.06 -11.60
CA SER A 98 -5.17 9.99 -11.05
C SER A 98 -6.59 9.85 -11.60
N LYS A 99 -6.78 9.10 -12.69
CA LYS A 99 -8.06 8.94 -13.38
C LYS A 99 -8.52 7.49 -13.48
N CYS A 100 -7.86 6.57 -12.75
CA CYS A 100 -8.13 5.14 -12.87
C CYS A 100 -8.30 4.51 -11.49
N ASP A 101 -9.55 4.15 -11.16
CA ASP A 101 -9.90 3.51 -9.89
C ASP A 101 -9.22 2.15 -9.72
N VAL A 102 -8.97 1.42 -10.82
CA VAL A 102 -8.24 0.15 -10.78
C VAL A 102 -6.78 0.39 -10.37
N CYS A 103 -6.10 1.37 -10.98
CA CYS A 103 -4.72 1.69 -10.61
C CYS A 103 -4.60 2.08 -9.13
N MET A 104 -5.51 2.93 -8.65
CA MET A 104 -5.52 3.37 -7.25
C MET A 104 -5.83 2.21 -6.31
N GLY A 105 -6.82 1.38 -6.65
CA GLY A 105 -7.18 0.18 -5.88
C GLY A 105 -6.02 -0.81 -5.75
N GLU A 106 -5.30 -1.08 -6.85
CA GLU A 106 -4.12 -1.96 -6.84
C GLU A 106 -3.02 -1.42 -5.93
N VAL A 107 -2.73 -0.11 -5.99
CA VAL A 107 -1.70 0.52 -5.14
C VAL A 107 -2.08 0.50 -3.67
N PHE A 108 -3.32 0.84 -3.32
CA PHE A 108 -3.77 0.82 -1.93
C PHE A 108 -3.74 -0.60 -1.35
N TYR A 109 -4.19 -1.59 -2.13
CA TYR A 109 -4.18 -2.97 -1.67
C TYR A 109 -2.76 -3.53 -1.54
N ALA A 110 -1.87 -3.21 -2.48
CA ALA A 110 -0.46 -3.57 -2.36
C ALA A 110 0.19 -2.94 -1.13
N TYR A 111 -0.13 -1.69 -0.82
CA TYR A 111 0.38 -1.00 0.37
C TYR A 111 -0.17 -1.59 1.68
N GLU A 112 -1.44 -1.99 1.70
CA GLU A 112 -2.02 -2.70 2.84
C GLU A 112 -1.23 -3.98 3.14
N LEU A 113 -1.01 -4.82 2.12
CA LEU A 113 -0.27 -6.07 2.25
C LEU A 113 1.20 -5.83 2.62
N TYR A 114 1.83 -4.81 2.03
CA TYR A 114 3.18 -4.38 2.39
C TYR A 114 3.29 -4.03 3.88
N ASN A 115 2.35 -3.23 4.42
CA ASN A 115 2.35 -2.87 5.84
C ASN A 115 2.01 -4.05 6.76
N GLN A 116 1.36 -5.10 6.25
CA GLN A 116 1.18 -6.38 6.96
C GLN A 116 2.45 -7.25 6.96
N GLY A 117 3.53 -6.84 6.27
CA GLY A 117 4.79 -7.58 6.21
C GLY A 117 4.82 -8.71 5.17
N LYS A 118 3.87 -8.72 4.22
CA LYS A 118 3.83 -9.72 3.15
C LYS A 118 5.07 -9.65 2.26
N THR A 119 5.51 -10.80 1.76
CA THR A 119 6.60 -10.87 0.77
C THR A 119 6.15 -10.33 -0.57
N LEU A 120 7.10 -9.96 -1.44
CA LEU A 120 6.78 -9.51 -2.78
C LEU A 120 5.90 -10.51 -3.55
N ASP A 121 6.24 -11.80 -3.48
CA ASP A 121 5.50 -12.87 -4.16
C ASP A 121 4.07 -13.00 -3.62
N GLU A 122 3.90 -12.91 -2.29
CA GLU A 122 2.56 -12.91 -1.68
C GLU A 122 1.72 -11.71 -2.14
N ILE A 123 2.34 -10.53 -2.26
CA ILE A 123 1.67 -9.32 -2.74
C ILE A 123 1.24 -9.48 -4.20
N VAL A 124 2.15 -9.93 -5.07
CA VAL A 124 1.85 -10.17 -6.49
C VAL A 124 0.69 -11.15 -6.63
N ILE A 125 0.76 -12.31 -5.98
CA ILE A 125 -0.30 -13.33 -6.03
C ILE A 125 -1.63 -12.78 -5.53
N ALA A 126 -1.62 -12.01 -4.43
CA ALA A 126 -2.83 -11.46 -3.85
C ALA A 126 -3.46 -10.38 -4.75
N VAL A 127 -2.66 -9.50 -5.34
CA VAL A 127 -3.11 -8.47 -6.28
C VAL A 127 -3.67 -9.14 -7.54
N ASP A 128 -2.95 -10.09 -8.12
CA ASP A 128 -3.39 -10.86 -9.28
C ASP A 128 -4.73 -11.53 -9.03
N LYS A 129 -4.88 -12.23 -7.90
CA LYS A 129 -6.14 -12.87 -7.54
C LYS A 129 -7.30 -11.89 -7.38
N LYS A 130 -7.04 -10.69 -6.84
CA LYS A 130 -8.09 -9.71 -6.51
C LYS A 130 -8.53 -8.89 -7.73
N PHE A 131 -7.59 -8.54 -8.60
CA PHE A 131 -7.83 -7.60 -9.70
C PHE A 131 -7.90 -8.26 -11.08
N TYR A 132 -7.47 -9.51 -11.21
CA TYR A 132 -7.63 -10.25 -12.46
C TYR A 132 -9.08 -10.29 -12.90
N ARG A 133 -9.29 -9.90 -14.16
CA ARG A 133 -10.54 -10.00 -14.89
C ARG A 133 -10.21 -10.18 -16.36
N PRO A 134 -10.95 -11.00 -17.14
CA PRO A 134 -10.70 -11.11 -18.56
C PRO A 134 -10.69 -9.73 -19.23
N TYR A 135 -9.69 -9.49 -20.07
CA TYR A 135 -9.61 -8.23 -20.81
C TYR A 135 -10.82 -8.10 -21.76
N SER A 136 -11.57 -7.02 -21.62
CA SER A 136 -12.69 -6.68 -22.51
C SER A 136 -12.33 -5.45 -23.34
N ARG A 137 -12.54 -5.55 -24.66
CA ARG A 137 -12.55 -4.40 -25.59
C ARG A 137 -14.01 -3.97 -25.79
N THR A 138 -14.58 -3.29 -24.81
CA THR A 138 -15.89 -2.62 -24.96
C THR A 138 -15.68 -1.13 -24.87
#